data_AF-A0A1F9X7I5-F1
#
_entry.id   AF-A0A1F9X7I5-F1
#
_cell.length_a   1.000
_cell.length_b   1.000
_cell.length_c   1.000
_cell.angle_alpha   90.00
_cell.angle_beta   90.00
_cell.angle_gamma   90.00
#
_symmetry.space_group_name_H-M   'P 1'
#
loop_
_entity.id
_entity.type
_entity.pdbx_description
1 polymer ?
#
loop_
_entity_poly.entity_id
_entity_poly.type
_entity_poly.pdbx_seq_one_letter_code
_entity_poly.pdbx_strand_id
1 'polypeptide(L)' 'MFLLQIGEKISRIEGEQYRVLLPVKEASSVRNFIAHDYDGINLQIIKDIVLTDIPVLKKNLNEILKSENPA' A
#
# COMPACT_ATOMS: atom_id res chain seq x y z
N MET A 1 -8.49 -2.31 -11.56
CA MET A 1 -7.40 -3.13 -11.01
C MET A 1 -7.21 -2.80 -9.53
N PHE A 2 -7.08 -3.79 -8.62
CA PHE A 2 -7.12 -3.56 -7.16
C PHE A 2 -5.90 -2.83 -6.61
N LEU A 3 -4.70 -3.08 -7.13
CA LEU A 3 -3.47 -2.43 -6.69
C LEU A 3 -3.50 -0.91 -6.92
N LEU A 4 -4.07 -0.47 -8.04
CA LEU A 4 -4.29 0.95 -8.33
C LEU A 4 -5.16 1.62 -7.26
N GLN A 5 -6.24 0.96 -6.83
CA GLN A 5 -7.13 1.50 -5.80
C GLN A 5 -6.47 1.55 -4.42
N ILE A 6 -5.66 0.54 -4.08
CA ILE A 6 -4.91 0.51 -2.82
C ILE A 6 -3.91 1.67 -2.79
N GLY A 7 -3.12 1.83 -3.85
CA GLY A 7 -2.15 2.94 -3.96
C GLY A 7 -2.81 4.33 -3.95
N GLU A 8 -3.98 4.47 -4.58
CA GLU A 8 -4.74 5.72 -4.58
C GLU A 8 -5.33 6.06 -3.19
N LYS A 9 -5.76 5.06 -2.42
CA LYS A 9 -6.33 5.30 -1.08
C LYS A 9 -5.25 5.56 -0.04
N ILE A 10 -4.15 4.81 -0.08
CA ILE A 10 -3.06 4.96 0.90
C ILE A 10 -2.32 6.30 0.71
N SER A 11 -2.24 6.82 -0.52
CA SER A 11 -1.66 8.13 -0.81
C SER A 11 -2.42 9.30 -0.18
N ARG A 12 -3.71 9.09 0.12
CA ARG A 12 -4.60 10.07 0.77
C ARG A 12 -4.55 10.02 2.29
N ILE A 13 -3.74 9.14 2.89
CA ILE A 13 -3.59 9.12 4.34
C ILE A 13 -2.96 10.45 4.79
N GLU A 14 -3.67 11.12 5.68
CA GLU A 14 -3.25 12.34 6.37
C GLU A 14 -2.74 11.97 7.76
N GLY A 15 -1.83 12.78 8.31
CA GLY A 15 -1.13 12.46 9.56
C GLY A 15 0.28 11.93 9.31
N GLU A 16 1.27 12.72 9.71
CA GLU A 16 2.69 12.42 9.50
C GLU A 16 3.09 11.09 10.16
N GLN A 17 2.56 10.82 11.36
CA GLN A 17 2.78 9.57 12.08
C GLN A 17 2.39 8.32 11.27
N TYR A 18 1.30 8.37 10.50
CA TYR A 18 0.87 7.25 9.66
C TYR A 18 1.66 7.16 8.37
N ARG A 19 2.10 8.29 7.82
CA ARG A 19 2.95 8.33 6.61
C ARG A 19 4.34 7.76 6.83
N VAL A 20 4.85 7.80 8.06
CA VAL A 20 6.13 7.17 8.43
C VAL A 20 5.97 5.66 8.66
N LEU A 21 4.81 5.23 9.16
CA LEU A 21 4.54 3.81 9.50
C LEU A 21 4.03 2.96 8.31
N LEU A 22 3.42 3.60 7.31
CA LEU A 22 2.79 2.93 6.18
C LEU A 22 3.56 3.19 4.87
N PRO A 23 3.54 2.25 3.91
CA PRO A 23 4.26 2.35 2.64
C PRO A 23 3.58 3.29 1.64
N VAL A 24 3.35 4.56 2.03
CA VAL A 24 2.57 5.55 1.27
C VAL A 24 3.27 5.90 -0.05
N LYS A 25 4.59 6.10 0.00
CA LYS A 25 5.38 6.47 -1.19
C LYS A 25 5.52 5.30 -2.15
N GLU A 26 5.82 4.13 -1.61
CA GLU A 26 6.03 2.89 -2.35
C GLU A 26 4.75 2.49 -3.08
N ALA A 27 3.61 2.50 -2.39
CA ALA A 27 2.33 2.18 -3.00
C ALA A 27 1.89 3.22 -4.05
N SER A 28 2.24 4.50 -3.87
CA SER A 28 2.01 5.53 -4.89
C SER A 28 2.86 5.29 -6.15
N SER A 29 4.12 4.90 -5.97
CA SER A 29 5.02 4.54 -7.07
C SER A 29 4.54 3.30 -7.82
N VAL A 30 4.13 2.25 -7.11
CA VAL A 30 3.54 1.03 -7.71
C VAL A 30 2.28 1.39 -8.51
N ARG A 31 1.40 2.23 -7.95
CA ARG A 31 0.21 2.72 -8.66
C ARG A 31 0.57 3.45 -9.94
N ASN A 32 1.57 4.33 -9.92
CA ASN A 32 2.02 5.05 -11.12
C ASN A 32 2.61 4.10 -12.16
N PHE A 33 3.46 3.17 -11.74
CA PHE A 33 4.07 2.19 -12.63
C PHE A 33 3.00 1.32 -13.32
N ILE A 34 2.05 0.80 -12.55
CA ILE A 34 0.94 0.01 -13.08
C ILE A 34 0.04 0.83 -14.02
N ALA A 35 -0.23 2.11 -13.70
CA ALA A 35 -1.13 2.94 -14.49
C ALA A 35 -0.54 3.35 -15.85
N HIS A 36 0.79 3.50 -15.92
CA HIS A 36 1.48 4.02 -17.09
C HIS A 36 2.13 2.94 -17.97
N ASP A 37 2.57 1.81 -17.41
CA ASP A 37 3.48 0.89 -18.08
C ASP A 37 3.06 -0.58 -17.93
N TYR A 38 1.86 -0.92 -18.42
CA TYR A 38 1.23 -2.24 -18.25
C TYR A 38 2.00 -3.39 -18.93
N ASP A 39 2.75 -3.09 -20.01
CA ASP A 39 3.54 -4.07 -20.76
C ASP A 39 4.94 -4.27 -20.16
N GLY A 40 5.50 -3.28 -19.46
CA GLY A 40 6.79 -3.36 -18.77
C GLY A 40 6.72 -3.92 -17.34
N ILE A 41 5.54 -4.34 -16.87
CA ILE A 41 5.37 -4.76 -15.48
C ILE A 41 6.09 -6.08 -15.23
N ASN A 42 7.05 -6.04 -14.30
CA ASN A 42 7.64 -7.27 -13.78
C ASN A 42 6.63 -8.01 -12.88
N LEU A 43 6.02 -9.07 -13.41
CA LEU A 43 5.04 -9.89 -12.69
C LEU A 43 5.58 -10.53 -11.41
N GLN A 44 6.89 -10.76 -11.31
CA GLN A 44 7.50 -11.25 -10.08
C GLN A 44 7.36 -10.21 -8.96
N ILE A 45 7.57 -8.93 -9.27
CA ILE A 45 7.39 -7.83 -8.30
C ILE A 45 5.92 -7.74 -7.88
N ILE A 46 4.98 -7.84 -8.83
CA ILE A 46 3.54 -7.82 -8.51
C ILE A 46 3.15 -8.99 -7.62
N LYS A 47 3.68 -10.18 -7.90
CA LYS A 47 3.45 -11.37 -7.08
C LYS A 47 3.97 -11.17 -5.66
N ASP A 48 5.17 -10.61 -5.50
CA ASP A 48 5.75 -10.35 -4.18
C ASP A 48 4.94 -9.28 -3.41
N ILE A 49 4.48 -8.22 -4.09
CA ILE A 49 3.58 -7.22 -3.49
C ILE A 49 2.30 -7.88 -2.97
N VAL A 50 1.68 -8.74 -3.77
CA VAL A 50 0.41 -9.39 -3.40
C VAL A 50 0.58 -10.40 -2.27
N LEU A 51 1.66 -11.20 -2.31
CA LEU A 51 1.87 -12.28 -1.34
C LEU A 51 2.53 -11.81 -0.04
N THR A 52 3.28 -10.70 -0.07
CA THR A 52 4.10 -10.24 1.06
C THR A 52 3.64 -8.87 1.55
N ASP A 53 3.66 -7.86 0.68
CA ASP A 53 3.48 -6.46 1.12
C ASP A 53 2.03 -6.15 1.51
N ILE A 54 1.05 -6.67 0.78
CA ILE A 54 -0.37 -6.46 1.11
C ILE A 54 -0.73 -7.08 2.49
N PRO A 55 -0.36 -8.34 2.80
CA PRO A 55 -0.56 -8.88 4.14
C PRO A 55 0.11 -8.07 5.25
N VAL A 56 1.33 -7.59 5.03
CA VAL A 56 2.06 -6.73 6.00
C VAL A 56 1.33 -5.41 6.19
N LEU A 57 0.91 -4.75 5.10
CA LEU A 57 0.11 -3.53 5.14
C LEU A 57 -1.17 -3.73 5.96
N LYS A 58 -1.90 -4.83 5.71
CA LYS A 58 -3.11 -5.17 6.47
C LYS A 58 -2.83 -5.34 7.96
N LYS A 59 -1.74 -6.02 8.32
CA LYS A 59 -1.32 -6.18 9.72
C LYS A 59 -1.06 -4.82 10.36
N ASN A 60 -0.26 -3.97 9.73
CA ASN A 60 0.09 -2.65 10.28
C ASN A 60 -1.15 -1.76 10.47
N LEU A 61 -2.08 -1.75 9.51
CA LEU A 61 -3.34 -1.03 9.63
C LEU A 61 -4.18 -1.52 10.81
N ASN A 62 -4.29 -2.84 11.00
CA ASN A 62 -5.05 -3.39 12.13
C ASN A 62 -4.43 -3.03 13.48
N GLU A 63 -3.10 -3.01 13.59
CA GLU A 63 -2.43 -2.60 14.83
C GLU A 63 -2.64 -1.11 15.13
N ILE A 64 -2.60 -0.26 14.10
CA ILE A 64 -2.95 1.17 14.24
C ILE A 64 -4.39 1.33 14.74
N LEU A 65 -5.35 0.65 14.10
CA LEU A 65 -6.77 0.76 14.47
C LEU A 65 -7.06 0.26 15.89
N LYS A 66 -6.36 -0.79 16.36
CA LYS A 66 -6.45 -1.24 17.76
C LYS A 66 -5.87 -0.22 18.74
N SER A 67 -4.78 0.44 18.36
CA SER A 67 -4.16 1.47 19.20
C SER A 67 -5.02 2.72 19.32
N GLU A 68 -5.77 3.09 18.27
CA GLU A 68 -6.65 4.25 18.29
C GLU A 68 -8.01 3.98 18.95
N ASN A 69 -8.45 2.72 18.96
CA ASN A 69 -9.68 2.31 19.61
C ASN A 69 -9.41 1.19 20.63
N PRO A 70 -8.74 1.50 21.76
CA PRO A 70 -8.58 0.56 22.84
C PRO A 70 -9.99 0.24 23.37
N ALA A 71 -10.35 -1.03 23.33
CA ALA A 71 -11.61 -1.54 23.85
C ALA A 71 -11.85 -1.15 25.31
#